data_AF-A0A0A9X080-F1
#
_entry.id   AF-A0A0A9X080-F1
#
_cell.length_a   1.000
_cell.length_b   1.000
_cell.length_c   1.000
_cell.angle_alpha   90.00
_cell.angle_beta   90.00
_cell.angle_gamma   90.00
#
_symmetry.space_group_name_H-M   'P 1'
#
loop_
_entity.id
_entity.type
_entity.pdbx_description
1 polymer ?
#
loop_
_entity_poly.entity_id
_entity_poly.type
_entity_poly.pdbx_seq_one_letter_code
_entity_poly.pdbx_strand_id
1 'polypeptide(L)'
;EERCEQHFVDTHRRNEEGRYIVSLPFKNPAPKLHVNTNKVISRLHSLETKLSKNDKLSEDYHTFMNDYADLGHMSVATAPPRYLIPHHPVYKTVSESKSKLRVVFDASFRT
;
A
#
# COMPACT_ATOMS: atom_id res chain seq x y z
N GLU A 1 28.36 -20.08 1.48
CA GLU A 1 27.56 -19.80 2.70
C GLU A 1 27.92 -18.46 3.30
N GLU A 2 29.22 -18.15 3.45
CA GLU A 2 29.76 -16.87 3.95
C GLU A 2 29.09 -15.59 3.42
N ARG A 3 28.85 -15.47 2.10
CA ARG A 3 28.18 -14.30 1.51
C ARG A 3 26.73 -14.12 1.96
N CYS A 4 26.01 -15.23 2.19
CA CYS A 4 24.62 -15.18 2.67
C CYS A 4 24.55 -14.81 4.15
N GLU A 5 25.49 -15.33 4.95
CA GLU A 5 25.60 -15.02 6.37
C GLU A 5 26.00 -13.56 6.59
N GLN A 6 27.01 -13.06 5.85
CA GLN A 6 27.39 -11.66 5.90
C GLN A 6 26.23 -10.75 5.51
N HIS A 7 25.51 -11.07 4.42
CA HIS A 7 24.33 -10.31 4.02
C HIS A 7 23.23 -10.29 5.10
N PHE A 8 23.01 -11.43 5.76
CA PHE A 8 22.08 -11.50 6.88
C PHE A 8 22.53 -10.57 8.00
N VAL A 9 23.77 -10.72 8.51
CA VAL A 9 24.32 -9.87 9.59
C VAL A 9 24.23 -8.38 9.25
N ASP A 10 24.55 -7.99 8.02
CA ASP A 10 24.57 -6.60 7.59
C ASP A 10 23.17 -5.98 7.41
N THR A 11 22.16 -6.79 7.08
CA THR A 11 20.84 -6.29 6.67
C THR A 11 19.69 -6.66 7.60
N HIS A 12 19.99 -7.48 8.62
CA HIS A 12 19.07 -7.92 9.64
C HIS A 12 19.32 -7.20 10.96
N ARG A 13 18.26 -6.76 11.62
CA ARG A 13 18.34 -6.30 13.02
C ARG A 13 17.02 -6.52 13.74
N ARG A 14 17.03 -6.40 15.06
CA ARG A 14 15.81 -6.27 15.87
C ARG A 14 15.64 -4.82 16.34
N ASN A 15 14.41 -4.32 16.33
CA ASN A 15 14.10 -3.05 16.98
C ASN A 15 13.92 -3.25 18.51
N GLU A 16 13.73 -2.15 19.22
CA GLU A 16 13.54 -2.15 20.69
C GLU A 16 12.29 -2.92 21.14
N GLU A 17 11.31 -3.10 20.24
CA GLU A 17 10.10 -3.91 20.46
C GLU A 17 10.31 -5.41 20.16
N GLY A 18 11.53 -5.82 19.78
CA GLY A 18 11.86 -7.19 19.42
C GLY A 18 11.41 -7.63 18.01
N ARG A 19 10.90 -6.72 17.18
CA ARG A 19 10.52 -7.00 15.78
C ARG A 19 11.75 -7.06 14.89
N TYR A 20 11.75 -8.04 13.98
CA TYR A 20 12.77 -8.15 12.95
C TYR A 20 12.61 -7.07 11.88
N ILE A 21 13.72 -6.42 11.55
CA ILE A 21 13.86 -5.52 10.42
C ILE A 21 14.82 -6.20 9.45
N VAL A 22 14.36 -6.39 8.21
CA VAL A 22 15.12 -7.00 7.13
C VAL A 22 15.15 -6.07 5.92
N SER A 23 16.22 -6.12 5.15
CA SER A 23 16.30 -5.38 3.89
C SER A 23 15.38 -6.00 2.83
N LEU A 24 14.85 -5.16 1.93
CA LEU A 24 14.11 -5.61 0.77
C LEU A 24 15.07 -6.27 -0.24
N PRO A 25 14.78 -7.48 -0.74
CA PRO A 25 15.66 -8.21 -1.66
C PRO A 25 15.54 -7.66 -3.08
N PHE A 26 16.03 -6.44 -3.32
CA PHE A 26 16.11 -5.92 -4.68
C PHE A 26 17.19 -6.65 -5.49
N LYS A 27 16.92 -6.89 -6.77
CA LYS A 27 17.96 -7.28 -7.73
C LYS A 27 19.00 -6.17 -7.81
N ASN A 28 20.25 -6.51 -8.12
CA ASN A 28 21.31 -5.52 -8.38
C ASN A 28 21.66 -5.55 -9.88
N PRO A 29 21.49 -4.44 -10.62
CA PRO A 29 20.96 -3.14 -10.17
C PRO A 29 19.47 -3.20 -9.84
N ALA A 30 19.03 -2.34 -8.92
CA ALA A 30 17.62 -2.22 -8.57
C ALA A 30 16.81 -1.87 -9.82
N PRO A 31 15.61 -2.46 -10.01
CA PRO A 31 14.77 -2.13 -11.14
C PRO A 31 14.41 -0.64 -11.09
N LYS A 32 14.49 0.03 -12.24
CA LYS A 32 14.10 1.44 -12.35
C LYS A 32 12.58 1.54 -12.24
N LEU A 33 12.11 2.38 -11.32
CA LEU A 33 10.69 2.74 -11.25
C LEU A 33 10.42 3.86 -12.26
N HIS A 34 9.44 3.64 -13.13
CA HIS A 34 9.00 4.63 -14.11
C HIS A 34 7.83 5.45 -13.55
N VAL A 35 7.79 6.73 -13.90
CA VAL A 35 6.68 7.62 -13.54
C VAL A 35 5.39 7.11 -14.18
N ASN A 36 4.36 6.88 -13.36
CA ASN A 36 3.09 6.28 -13.78
C ASN A 36 1.87 7.15 -13.48
N THR A 37 2.11 8.42 -13.15
CA THR A 37 1.12 9.35 -12.61
C THR A 37 -0.16 9.43 -13.45
N ASN A 38 -0.05 9.57 -14.77
CA ASN A 38 -1.23 9.72 -15.65
C ASN A 38 -2.19 8.53 -15.56
N LYS A 39 -1.65 7.30 -15.53
CA LYS A 39 -2.46 6.07 -15.46
C LYS A 39 -3.12 5.92 -14.09
N VAL A 40 -2.40 6.28 -13.02
CA VAL A 40 -2.91 6.17 -11.65
C VAL A 40 -3.98 7.24 -11.36
N ILE A 41 -3.80 8.47 -11.86
CA ILE A 41 -4.80 9.54 -11.73
C ILE A 41 -6.15 9.12 -12.34
N SER A 42 -6.16 8.45 -13.50
CA SER A 42 -7.40 7.95 -14.09
C SER A 42 -8.13 6.94 -13.18
N ARG A 43 -7.38 6.10 -12.45
CA ARG A 43 -7.95 5.19 -11.44
C ARG A 43 -8.49 5.94 -10.23
N LEU A 44 -7.80 6.99 -9.79
CA LEU A 44 -8.27 7.87 -8.73
C LEU A 44 -9.62 8.52 -9.12
N HIS A 45 -9.72 9.12 -10.30
CA HIS A 45 -10.99 9.73 -10.75
C HIS A 45 -12.14 8.73 -10.88
N SER A 46 -11.83 7.51 -11.31
CA SER A 46 -12.81 6.42 -11.36
C SER A 46 -13.30 6.04 -9.96
N LEU A 47 -12.40 6.01 -8.98
CA LEU A 47 -12.72 5.78 -7.57
C LEU A 47 -13.58 6.93 -7.03
N GLU A 48 -13.17 8.19 -7.22
CA GLU A 48 -13.92 9.37 -6.79
C GLU A 48 -15.35 9.37 -7.34
N THR A 49 -15.50 9.07 -8.64
CA THR A 49 -16.82 8.96 -9.28
C THR A 49 -17.67 7.83 -8.69
N LYS A 50 -17.05 6.73 -8.24
CA LYS A 50 -17.76 5.62 -7.60
C LYS A 50 -18.20 5.98 -6.18
N LEU A 51 -17.35 6.68 -5.43
CA LEU A 51 -17.63 7.15 -4.07
C LEU A 51 -18.74 8.20 -4.08
N SER A 52 -18.74 9.13 -5.03
CA SER A 52 -19.76 10.19 -5.14
C SER A 52 -21.16 9.67 -5.48
N LYS A 53 -21.27 8.46 -6.02
CA LYS A 53 -22.55 7.83 -6.38
C LYS A 53 -23.06 6.85 -5.32
N ASN A 54 -22.29 6.58 -4.26
CA ASN A 54 -22.64 5.60 -3.25
C ASN A 54 -22.13 6.04 -1.87
N ASP A 55 -23.02 6.69 -1.12
CA ASP A 55 -22.72 7.27 0.19
C ASP A 55 -22.17 6.25 1.18
N LYS A 56 -22.77 5.06 1.23
CA LYS A 56 -22.30 3.98 2.12
C LYS A 56 -20.86 3.55 1.78
N LEU A 57 -20.56 3.36 0.49
CA LEU A 57 -19.20 3.02 0.07
C LEU A 57 -18.22 4.15 0.40
N SER A 58 -18.65 5.41 0.24
CA SER A 58 -17.85 6.58 0.58
C SER A 58 -17.51 6.60 2.07
N GLU A 59 -18.50 6.46 2.94
CA GLU A 59 -18.32 6.44 4.39
C GLU A 59 -17.40 5.29 4.83
N ASP A 60 -17.67 4.07 4.36
CA ASP A 60 -16.87 2.89 4.71
C ASP A 60 -15.41 3.03 4.22
N TYR A 61 -15.19 3.63 3.05
CA TYR A 61 -13.87 3.89 2.49
C TYR A 61 -13.10 4.94 3.31
N HIS A 62 -13.71 6.08 3.62
CA HIS A 62 -13.05 7.13 4.41
C HIS A 62 -12.75 6.66 5.83
N THR A 63 -13.65 5.89 6.44
CA THR A 63 -13.42 5.25 7.74
C THR A 63 -12.17 4.36 7.68
N PHE A 64 -12.08 3.47 6.67
CA PHE A 64 -10.89 2.63 6.50
C PHE A 64 -9.60 3.44 6.33
N MET A 65 -9.62 4.47 5.48
CA MET A 65 -8.43 5.28 5.21
C MET A 65 -7.98 6.05 6.46
N ASN A 66 -8.91 6.61 7.24
CA ASN A 66 -8.60 7.28 8.49
C ASN A 66 -7.98 6.31 9.51
N ASP A 67 -8.60 5.14 9.73
CA ASP A 67 -8.04 4.10 10.60
C ASP A 67 -6.61 3.72 10.17
N TYR A 68 -6.36 3.60 8.86
CA TYR A 68 -5.07 3.25 8.31
C TYR A 68 -4.00 4.35 8.56
N ALA A 69 -4.38 5.62 8.56
CA ALA A 69 -3.52 6.73 8.98
C ALA A 69 -3.27 6.73 10.49
N ASP A 70 -4.33 6.59 11.30
CA ASP A 70 -4.25 6.65 12.76
C ASP A 70 -3.39 5.52 13.34
N LEU A 71 -3.40 4.35 12.69
CA LEU A 71 -2.51 3.22 13.00
C LEU A 71 -1.05 3.44 12.56
N GLY A 72 -0.74 4.58 11.94
CA GLY A 72 0.60 4.90 11.44
C GLY A 72 1.01 4.08 10.22
N HIS A 73 0.05 3.47 9.48
CA HIS A 73 0.35 2.68 8.28
C HIS A 73 0.48 3.54 7.01
N MET A 74 0.12 4.83 7.08
CA MET A 74 0.42 5.80 6.04
C MET A 74 0.74 7.18 6.62
N SER A 75 1.37 8.02 5.83
CA SER A 75 1.64 9.43 6.14
C SER A 75 1.53 10.27 4.87
N VAL A 76 1.33 11.58 5.05
CA VAL A 76 1.30 12.53 3.93
C VAL A 76 2.69 12.61 3.29
N ALA A 77 2.75 12.47 1.96
CA ALA A 77 4.00 12.57 1.23
C ALA A 77 4.55 14.00 1.28
N THR A 78 5.83 14.15 1.61
CA THR A 78 6.53 15.44 1.71
C THR A 78 7.08 15.94 0.37
N ALA A 79 7.15 15.07 -0.63
CA ALA A 79 7.59 15.38 -1.99
C ALA A 79 6.79 14.58 -3.02
N PRO A 80 6.72 15.03 -4.28
CA PRO A 80 6.07 14.28 -5.34
C PRO A 80 6.67 12.87 -5.48
N PRO A 81 5.85 11.81 -5.44
CA PRO A 81 6.35 10.44 -5.53
C PRO A 81 6.83 10.14 -6.95
N ARG A 82 7.91 9.36 -7.07
CA ARG A 82 8.40 8.84 -8.36
C ARG A 82 7.51 7.76 -8.95
N TYR A 83 6.73 7.09 -8.10
CA TYR A 83 5.88 5.97 -8.45
C TYR A 83 4.67 5.95 -7.50
N LEU A 84 3.49 5.68 -8.05
CA LEU A 84 2.24 5.60 -7.30
C LEU A 84 1.67 4.18 -7.38
N ILE A 85 1.13 3.68 -6.28
CA ILE A 85 0.39 2.40 -6.29
C ILE A 85 -1.09 2.74 -6.28
N PRO A 86 -1.86 2.41 -7.34
CA PRO A 86 -3.30 2.62 -7.31
C PRO A 86 -3.93 1.69 -6.28
N HIS A 87 -5.05 2.14 -5.71
CA HIS A 87 -5.80 1.34 -4.75
C HIS A 87 -7.30 1.37 -5.05
N HIS A 88 -8.02 0.37 -4.55
CA HIS A 88 -9.46 0.29 -4.71
C HIS A 88 -10.13 -0.43 -3.54
N PRO A 89 -11.37 -0.05 -3.19
CA PRO A 89 -12.13 -0.71 -2.13
C PRO A 89 -12.76 -2.02 -2.62
N VAL A 90 -12.70 -3.03 -1.76
CA VAL A 90 -13.33 -4.35 -1.93
C VAL A 90 -14.08 -4.70 -0.65
N TYR A 91 -15.33 -5.14 -0.78
CA TYR A 91 -16.06 -5.72 0.34
C TYR A 91 -15.65 -7.17 0.52
N LYS A 92 -15.15 -7.50 1.70
CA LYS A 92 -14.90 -8.87 2.11
C LYS A 92 -16.02 -9.32 3.04
N THR A 93 -16.68 -10.43 2.70
CA THR A 93 -17.62 -11.09 3.60
C THR A 93 -16.86 -11.62 4.81
N VAL A 94 -17.29 -11.20 6.01
CA VAL A 94 -16.73 -11.61 7.29
C VAL A 94 -17.63 -12.67 7.94
N SER A 95 -18.94 -12.58 7.75
CA SER A 95 -19.94 -13.59 8.14
C SER A 95 -21.18 -13.49 7.25
N GLU A 96 -22.15 -14.40 7.42
CA GLU A 96 -23.40 -14.47 6.64
C GLU A 96 -24.16 -13.12 6.55
N SER A 97 -24.02 -12.27 7.57
CA SER A 97 -24.69 -10.96 7.66
C SER A 97 -23.74 -9.76 7.75
N LYS A 98 -22.42 -9.95 7.66
CA LYS A 98 -21.44 -8.86 7.81
C LYS A 98 -20.41 -8.86 6.69
N SER A 99 -20.33 -7.73 5.99
CA SER A 99 -19.26 -7.42 5.05
C SER A 99 -18.45 -6.25 5.56
N LYS A 100 -17.12 -6.33 5.47
CA LYS A 100 -16.21 -5.25 5.85
C LYS A 100 -15.46 -4.76 4.61
N LEU A 101 -15.37 -3.43 4.46
CA LEU A 101 -14.55 -2.83 3.41
C LEU A 101 -13.06 -2.99 3.72
N ARG A 102 -12.30 -3.34 2.69
CA ARG A 102 -10.84 -3.36 2.69
C ARG A 102 -10.34 -2.60 1.47
N VAL A 103 -9.25 -1.85 1.61
CA VAL A 103 -8.56 -1.25 0.47
C VAL A 103 -7.45 -2.17 0.00
N VAL A 104 -7.44 -2.46 -1.30
CA VAL A 104 -6.40 -3.24 -1.97
C VAL A 104 -5.46 -2.28 -2.68
N PHE A 105 -4.17 -2.34 -2.36
CA PHE A 105 -3.11 -1.62 -3.05
C PHE A 105 -2.57 -2.50 -4.19
N ASP A 106 -2.84 -2.12 -5.43
CA ASP A 106 -2.48 -2.90 -6.61
C ASP A 106 -1.04 -2.59 -7.05
N ALA A 107 -0.08 -3.17 -6.32
CA ALA A 107 1.35 -3.09 -6.65
C ALA A 107 1.73 -3.90 -7.90
N SER A 108 0.79 -4.64 -8.49
CA SER A 108 0.97 -5.35 -9.77
C SER A 108 0.55 -4.53 -10.97
N PHE A 109 -0.03 -3.35 -10.74
CA PHE A 109 -0.52 -2.46 -11.79
C PHE A 109 0.61 -2.10 -12.76
N ARG A 110 0.43 -2.51 -14.03
CA ARG A 110 1.43 -2.27 -15.05
C ARG A 110 1.49 -0.79 -15.42
N THR A 111 2.60 -0.18 -15.07
CA THR A 111 2.94 1.21 -15.39
C THR A 111 3.47 1.37 -16.79
#